data_AF-A0A7S9CPD6-F1
#
_entry.id   AF-A0A7S9CPD6-F1
#
_cell.length_a   1.000
_cell.length_b   1.000
_cell.length_c   1.000
_cell.angle_alpha   90.00
_cell.angle_beta   90.00
_cell.angle_gamma   90.00
#
_symmetry.space_group_name_H-M   'P 1'
#
loop_
_entity.id
_entity.type
_entity.pdbx_description
1 polymer ?
#
loop_
_entity_poly.entity_id
_entity_poly.type
_entity_poly.pdbx_seq_one_letter_code
_entity_poly.pdbx_strand_id
1 'polypeptide(L)'
;MRFSDLLERTEAKELTQEAASEVLGISVRTFQRWAERFEAEGDAGLVDRRMGRRSPRRAPEEELERMLGLFRDKYADFTVKHFHEQLQKRHDYMLGYTVTKLALHAAGLVRKAPKHSAHRKKRPRRPLRGMLLHQDGSRHVWIEGLPANDLIVRACP
;
A
#
# COMPACT_ATOMS: atom_id res chain seq x y z
N MET A 1 -18.70 -19.51 8.88
CA MET A 1 -19.54 -19.51 10.09
C MET A 1 -19.43 -18.15 10.74
N ARG A 2 -20.55 -17.56 11.16
CA ARG A 2 -20.56 -16.32 11.95
C ARG A 2 -20.35 -16.68 13.43
N PHE A 3 -19.92 -15.70 14.22
CA PHE A 3 -19.73 -15.87 15.66
C PHE A 3 -21.04 -16.25 16.36
N SER A 4 -22.16 -15.61 15.95
CA SER A 4 -23.53 -15.91 16.43
C SER A 4 -23.86 -17.40 16.32
N ASP A 5 -23.62 -18.00 15.15
CA ASP A 5 -23.95 -19.40 14.88
C ASP A 5 -23.15 -20.36 15.78
N LEU A 6 -21.92 -19.99 16.12
CA LEU A 6 -21.06 -20.78 17.01
C LEU A 6 -21.47 -20.61 18.46
N LEU A 7 -21.87 -19.40 18.86
CA LEU A 7 -22.38 -19.14 20.20
C LEU A 7 -23.67 -19.94 20.47
N GLU A 8 -24.64 -19.88 19.57
CA GLU A 8 -25.91 -20.63 19.67
C GLU A 8 -25.66 -22.14 19.82
N ARG A 9 -24.73 -22.71 19.05
CA ARG A 9 -24.37 -24.14 19.15
C ARG A 9 -23.62 -24.49 20.43
N THR A 10 -22.84 -23.57 20.97
CA THR A 10 -22.22 -23.75 22.30
C THR A 10 -23.24 -23.68 23.43
N GLU A 11 -24.25 -22.80 23.33
CA GLU A 11 -25.35 -22.70 24.30
C GLU A 11 -26.28 -23.92 24.24
N ALA A 12 -26.54 -24.44 23.04
CA ALA A 12 -27.27 -25.68 22.80
C ALA A 12 -26.50 -26.94 23.25
N LYS A 13 -25.27 -26.80 23.76
CA LYS A 13 -24.36 -27.89 24.17
C LYS A 13 -23.99 -28.86 23.02
N GLU A 14 -24.18 -28.45 21.77
CA GLU A 14 -23.77 -29.22 20.60
C GLU A 14 -22.27 -29.10 20.31
N LEU A 15 -21.65 -28.02 20.80
CA LEU A 15 -20.25 -27.70 20.56
C LEU A 15 -19.59 -27.23 21.87
N THR A 16 -18.35 -27.63 22.11
CA THR A 16 -17.57 -27.10 23.24
C THR A 16 -17.01 -25.72 22.90
N GLN A 17 -16.80 -24.87 23.90
CA GLN A 17 -16.16 -23.56 23.70
C GLN A 17 -14.75 -23.68 23.11
N GLU A 18 -14.05 -24.78 23.40
CA GLU A 18 -12.75 -25.11 22.80
C GLU A 18 -12.87 -25.30 21.28
N ALA A 19 -13.77 -26.17 20.83
CA ALA A 19 -14.01 -26.42 19.42
C ALA A 19 -14.51 -25.16 18.69
N ALA A 20 -15.39 -24.37 19.32
CA ALA A 20 -15.87 -23.11 18.76
C ALA A 20 -14.73 -22.08 18.59
N SER A 21 -13.81 -22.02 19.56
CA SER A 21 -12.65 -21.13 19.51
C SER A 21 -11.63 -21.55 18.44
N GLU A 22 -11.45 -22.86 18.24
CA GLU A 22 -10.58 -23.42 17.21
C GLU A 22 -11.11 -23.12 15.80
N VAL A 23 -12.43 -23.25 15.57
CA VAL A 23 -13.08 -22.89 14.30
C VAL A 23 -12.86 -21.41 13.95
N LEU A 24 -12.80 -20.53 14.95
CA LEU A 24 -12.55 -19.10 14.78
C LEU A 24 -11.05 -18.72 14.77
N GLY A 25 -10.15 -19.65 15.08
CA GLY A 25 -8.72 -19.39 15.21
C GLY A 25 -8.36 -18.44 16.37
N ILE A 26 -9.16 -18.42 17.43
CA ILE A 26 -8.96 -17.56 18.62
C ILE A 26 -8.79 -18.42 19.87
N SER A 27 -8.29 -17.81 20.96
CA SER A 27 -8.27 -18.49 22.25
C SER A 27 -9.66 -18.58 22.89
N VAL A 28 -9.89 -19.61 23.71
CA VAL A 28 -11.12 -19.80 24.51
C VAL A 28 -11.45 -18.55 25.34
N ARG A 29 -10.44 -17.91 25.94
CA ARG A 29 -10.64 -16.66 26.72
C ARG A 29 -11.13 -15.50 25.84
N THR A 30 -10.71 -15.45 24.58
CA THR A 30 -11.19 -14.43 23.63
C THR A 30 -12.63 -14.73 23.21
N PHE A 31 -12.95 -16.00 23.01
CA PHE A 31 -14.30 -16.47 22.71
C PHE A 31 -15.29 -16.10 23.82
N GLN A 32 -14.95 -16.39 25.09
CA GLN A 32 -15.78 -16.02 26.25
C GLN A 32 -16.00 -14.50 26.35
N ARG A 33 -14.92 -13.70 26.19
CA ARG A 33 -15.03 -12.24 26.21
C ARG A 33 -15.90 -11.69 25.07
N TRP A 34 -15.94 -12.37 23.93
CA TRP A 34 -16.80 -12.00 22.81
C TRP A 34 -18.25 -12.42 23.07
N ALA A 35 -18.48 -13.57 23.71
CA ALA A 35 -19.81 -14.02 24.12
C ALA A 35 -20.45 -13.02 25.10
N GLU A 36 -19.74 -12.62 26.16
CA GLU A 36 -20.20 -11.61 27.12
C GLU A 36 -20.56 -10.27 26.43
N ARG A 37 -19.75 -9.85 25.44
CA ARG A 37 -20.02 -8.61 24.68
C ARG A 37 -21.20 -8.75 23.73
N PHE A 38 -21.36 -9.92 23.13
CA PHE A 38 -22.46 -10.21 22.23
C PHE A 38 -23.79 -10.28 23.00
N GLU A 39 -23.80 -10.84 24.21
CA GLU A 39 -24.99 -10.78 25.09
C GLU A 39 -25.36 -9.34 25.46
N ALA A 40 -24.38 -8.49 25.76
CA ALA A 40 -24.63 -7.12 26.20
C ALA A 40 -25.00 -6.14 25.07
N GLU A 41 -24.35 -6.26 23.90
CA GLU A 41 -24.39 -5.26 22.82
C GLU A 41 -24.79 -5.87 21.45
N GLY A 42 -25.09 -7.17 21.39
CA GLY A 42 -25.36 -7.89 20.15
C GLY A 42 -24.18 -7.88 19.19
N ASP A 43 -24.48 -7.87 17.89
CA ASP A 43 -23.48 -7.76 16.82
C ASP A 43 -22.60 -6.51 16.94
N ALA A 44 -23.12 -5.41 17.51
CA ALA A 44 -22.36 -4.18 17.69
C ALA A 44 -21.19 -4.34 18.69
N GLY A 45 -21.31 -5.26 19.65
CA GLY A 45 -20.27 -5.57 20.63
C GLY A 45 -19.06 -6.30 20.05
N LEU A 46 -19.21 -6.95 18.90
CA LEU A 46 -18.15 -7.65 18.17
C LEU A 46 -17.38 -6.73 17.22
N VAL A 47 -17.91 -5.54 16.92
CA VAL A 47 -17.21 -4.55 16.10
C VAL A 47 -15.97 -4.07 16.85
N ASP A 48 -14.83 -4.00 16.16
CA ASP A 48 -13.63 -3.42 16.74
C ASP A 48 -13.91 -1.95 17.10
N ARG A 49 -13.88 -1.62 18.40
CA ARG A 49 -14.13 -0.27 18.91
C ARG A 49 -13.06 0.74 18.50
N ARG A 50 -11.95 0.29 17.91
CA ARG A 50 -10.99 1.15 17.21
C ARG A 50 -11.51 1.58 15.84
N MET A 51 -12.30 0.73 15.18
CA MET A 51 -13.01 1.10 13.95
C MET A 51 -14.10 2.11 14.30
N GLY A 52 -14.05 3.28 13.66
CA GLY A 52 -15.00 4.38 13.87
C GLY A 52 -14.48 5.52 14.75
N ARG A 53 -13.47 5.30 15.60
CA ARG A 53 -12.84 6.40 16.35
C ARG A 53 -11.75 7.07 15.52
N ARG A 54 -11.96 8.35 15.21
CA ARG A 54 -10.92 9.20 14.59
C ARG A 54 -9.71 9.28 15.54
N SER A 55 -8.51 9.04 15.01
CA SER A 55 -7.29 9.10 15.81
C SER A 55 -7.08 10.52 16.37
N PRO A 56 -6.70 10.68 17.66
CA PRO A 56 -6.39 11.99 18.23
C PRO A 56 -5.13 12.62 17.62
N ARG A 57 -4.31 11.83 16.90
CA ARG A 57 -3.13 12.31 16.16
C ARG A 57 -3.45 12.72 14.72
N ARG A 58 -4.73 12.68 14.32
CA ARG A 58 -5.14 13.11 12.98
C ARG A 58 -4.90 14.62 12.85
N ALA A 59 -4.47 15.04 11.66
CA ALA A 59 -4.36 16.46 11.36
C ALA A 59 -5.71 17.17 11.52
N PRO A 60 -5.73 18.43 12.00
CA PRO A 60 -6.95 19.22 12.12
C PRO A 60 -7.69 19.30 10.78
N GLU A 61 -9.01 19.09 10.80
CA GLU A 61 -9.83 19.04 9.58
C GLU A 61 -9.92 20.42 8.90
N GLU A 62 -9.98 21.49 9.68
CA GLU A 62 -9.96 22.88 9.22
C GLU A 62 -8.69 23.21 8.41
N GLU A 63 -7.53 22.77 8.90
CA GLU A 63 -6.24 22.99 8.24
C GLU A 63 -6.14 22.22 6.91
N LEU A 64 -6.69 21.00 6.89
CA LEU A 64 -6.77 20.20 5.66
C LEU A 64 -7.70 20.85 4.63
N GLU A 65 -8.85 21.36 5.06
CA GLU A 65 -9.79 22.03 4.17
C GLU A 65 -9.21 23.33 3.60
N ARG A 66 -8.54 24.13 4.43
CA ARG A 66 -7.78 25.32 4.00
C ARG A 66 -6.72 24.95 2.95
N MET A 67 -5.94 23.91 3.20
CA MET A 67 -4.94 23.41 2.27
C MET A 67 -5.56 22.95 0.94
N LEU A 68 -6.72 22.27 0.98
CA LEU A 68 -7.41 21.80 -0.22
C LEU A 68 -7.95 22.97 -1.05
N GLY A 69 -8.50 24.00 -0.39
CA GLY A 69 -8.95 25.24 -1.03
C GLY A 69 -7.80 25.96 -1.73
N LEU A 70 -6.67 26.16 -1.05
CA LEU A 70 -5.48 26.76 -1.65
C LEU A 70 -5.00 26.02 -2.90
N PHE A 71 -5.03 24.68 -2.88
CA PHE A 71 -4.67 23.89 -4.05
C PHE A 71 -5.61 24.14 -5.23
N ARG A 72 -6.93 24.14 -4.99
CA ARG A 72 -7.96 24.37 -6.02
C ARG A 72 -7.88 25.77 -6.61
N ASP A 73 -7.71 26.78 -5.76
CA ASP A 73 -7.88 28.17 -6.16
C ASP A 73 -6.61 28.79 -6.74
N LYS A 74 -5.44 28.40 -6.23
CA LYS A 74 -4.17 29.10 -6.52
C LYS A 74 -3.06 28.22 -7.09
N TYR A 75 -3.14 26.90 -6.92
CA TYR A 75 -2.02 25.99 -7.20
C TYR A 75 -2.43 24.72 -7.97
N ALA A 76 -3.50 24.78 -8.76
CA ALA A 76 -4.05 23.61 -9.45
C ALA A 76 -3.04 22.93 -10.39
N ASP A 77 -2.13 23.70 -10.99
CA ASP A 77 -1.11 23.20 -11.91
C ASP A 77 0.17 22.69 -11.22
N PHE A 78 0.24 22.77 -9.88
CA PHE A 78 1.47 22.48 -9.16
C PHE A 78 1.61 20.98 -8.89
N THR A 79 2.84 20.48 -8.93
CA THR A 79 3.15 19.16 -8.39
C THR A 79 3.01 19.18 -6.86
N VAL A 80 2.52 18.10 -6.25
CA VAL A 80 2.32 17.98 -4.79
C VAL A 80 3.54 18.43 -3.98
N LYS A 81 4.75 18.05 -4.43
CA LYS A 81 5.99 18.45 -3.78
C LYS A 81 6.17 19.98 -3.82
N HIS A 82 6.03 20.57 -5.02
CA HIS A 82 6.18 22.00 -5.19
C HIS A 82 5.12 22.78 -4.42
N PHE A 83 3.87 22.33 -4.44
CA PHE A 83 2.79 22.89 -3.64
C PHE A 83 3.11 22.88 -2.14
N HIS A 84 3.58 21.75 -1.62
CA HIS A 84 3.96 21.64 -0.19
C HIS A 84 5.08 22.62 0.18
N GLU A 85 6.10 22.78 -0.67
CA GLU A 85 7.17 23.76 -0.45
C GLU A 85 6.62 25.20 -0.44
N GLN A 86 5.65 25.53 -1.28
CA GLN A 86 5.04 26.87 -1.29
C GLN A 86 4.12 27.11 -0.10
N LEU A 87 3.43 26.07 0.39
CA LEU A 87 2.64 26.14 1.62
C LEU A 87 3.51 26.48 2.82
N GLN A 88 4.67 25.84 2.95
CA GLN A 88 5.63 26.14 4.02
C GLN A 88 6.22 27.56 3.92
N LYS A 89 6.43 28.05 2.69
CA LYS A 89 7.05 29.36 2.46
C LYS A 89 6.10 30.55 2.60
N ARG A 90 4.81 30.37 2.26
CA ARG A 90 3.87 31.49 2.07
C ARG A 90 2.61 31.42 2.92
N HIS A 91 2.31 30.27 3.53
CA HIS A 91 1.02 30.02 4.20
C HIS A 91 1.19 29.41 5.61
N ASP A 92 2.40 29.48 6.20
CA ASP A 92 2.75 28.99 7.55
C ASP A 92 2.23 27.56 7.83
N TYR A 93 2.34 26.70 6.84
CA TYR A 93 1.78 25.35 6.90
C TYR A 93 2.70 24.39 7.66
N MET A 94 2.20 23.83 8.77
CA MET A 94 2.98 23.02 9.71
C MET A 94 2.84 21.50 9.52
N LEU A 95 1.86 21.04 8.74
CA LEU A 95 1.66 19.60 8.55
C LEU A 95 2.69 19.01 7.59
N GLY A 96 3.09 17.77 7.82
CA GLY A 96 4.08 17.10 6.99
C GLY A 96 3.63 16.86 5.55
N TYR A 97 4.61 16.67 4.66
CA TYR A 97 4.38 16.36 3.24
C TYR A 97 3.44 15.16 3.03
N THR A 98 3.59 14.10 3.83
CA THR A 98 2.76 12.88 3.72
C THR A 98 1.27 13.17 3.92
N VAL A 99 0.93 14.02 4.90
CA VAL A 99 -0.45 14.41 5.18
C VAL A 99 -1.03 15.17 3.98
N THR A 100 -0.29 16.18 3.50
CA THR A 100 -0.62 16.98 2.32
C THR A 100 -0.89 16.09 1.10
N LYS A 101 0.03 15.17 0.81
CA LYS A 101 -0.06 14.24 -0.31
C LYS A 101 -1.27 13.31 -0.21
N LEU A 102 -1.49 12.71 0.97
CA LEU A 102 -2.62 11.81 1.19
C LEU A 102 -3.96 12.55 1.09
N ALA A 103 -4.06 13.75 1.66
CA ALA A 103 -5.25 14.58 1.60
C ALA A 103 -5.61 14.98 0.16
N LEU A 104 -4.61 15.41 -0.64
CA LEU A 104 -4.81 15.76 -2.04
C LEU A 104 -5.22 14.57 -2.92
N HIS A 105 -4.66 13.39 -2.66
CA HIS A 105 -5.08 12.16 -3.34
C HIS A 105 -6.48 11.71 -2.93
N ALA A 106 -6.81 11.78 -1.64
CA ALA A 106 -8.14 11.43 -1.13
C ALA A 106 -9.21 12.38 -1.69
N ALA A 107 -8.89 13.66 -1.87
CA ALA A 107 -9.78 14.65 -2.48
C ALA A 107 -9.84 14.55 -4.03
N GLY A 108 -9.10 13.63 -4.65
CA GLY A 108 -9.09 13.45 -6.11
C GLY A 108 -8.43 14.58 -6.90
N LEU A 109 -7.77 15.54 -6.23
CA LEU A 109 -7.17 16.71 -6.86
C LEU A 109 -5.86 16.39 -7.59
N VAL A 110 -5.23 15.27 -7.24
CA VAL A 110 -3.97 14.84 -7.85
C VAL A 110 -4.14 13.44 -8.40
N ARG A 111 -3.92 13.31 -9.72
CA ARG A 111 -3.88 12.01 -10.38
C ARG A 111 -2.60 11.28 -9.99
N LYS A 112 -2.74 9.99 -9.66
CA LYS A 112 -1.59 9.13 -9.41
C LYS A 112 -0.79 9.01 -10.71
N ALA A 113 0.48 9.38 -10.66
CA ALA A 113 1.37 9.21 -11.80
C ALA A 113 1.40 7.74 -12.24
N PRO A 114 1.42 7.45 -13.55
CA PRO A 114 1.54 6.09 -14.04
C PRO A 114 2.86 5.50 -13.52
N LYS A 115 2.80 4.24 -13.09
CA LYS A 115 4.00 3.54 -12.66
C LYS A 115 4.91 3.37 -13.86
N HIS A 116 6.11 3.94 -13.83
CA HIS A 116 7.12 3.66 -14.83
C HIS A 116 7.40 2.15 -14.87
N SER A 117 7.62 1.62 -16.08
CA SER A 117 8.01 0.22 -16.23
C SER A 117 9.27 -0.06 -15.43
N ALA A 118 9.39 -1.26 -14.87
CA ALA A 118 10.60 -1.65 -14.16
C ALA A 118 11.85 -1.37 -15.00
N HIS A 119 12.83 -0.68 -14.42
CA HIS A 119 14.10 -0.32 -15.05
C HIS A 119 14.83 -1.56 -15.62
N ARG A 120 14.67 -2.72 -14.95
CA ARG A 120 15.14 -4.01 -15.44
C ARG A 120 13.97 -4.96 -15.57
N LYS A 121 13.70 -5.43 -16.78
CA LYS A 121 12.76 -6.52 -17.05
C LYS A 121 13.54 -7.83 -17.06
N LYS A 122 13.14 -8.78 -16.23
CA LYS A 122 13.72 -10.13 -16.26
C LYS A 122 13.25 -10.81 -17.54
N ARG A 123 14.20 -11.27 -18.37
CA ARG A 123 13.89 -12.05 -19.56
C ARG A 123 13.28 -13.40 -19.15
N PRO A 124 12.27 -13.92 -19.88
CA PRO A 124 11.82 -15.29 -19.66
C PRO A 124 12.97 -16.29 -19.89
N ARG A 125 12.98 -17.36 -19.10
CA ARG A 125 13.92 -18.47 -19.31
C ARG A 125 13.62 -19.13 -20.64
N ARG A 126 14.66 -19.54 -21.36
CA ARG A 126 14.50 -20.36 -22.57
C ARG A 126 14.14 -21.80 -22.18
N PRO A 127 13.38 -22.53 -23.02
CA PRO A 127 12.88 -23.87 -22.68
C PRO A 127 14.01 -24.91 -22.58
N LEU A 128 15.10 -24.75 -23.34
CA LEU A 128 16.25 -25.64 -23.33
C LEU A 128 17.56 -24.87 -23.12
N ARG A 129 18.59 -25.56 -22.63
CA ARG A 129 19.99 -25.08 -22.60
C ARG A 129 20.47 -24.84 -24.03
N GLY A 130 21.34 -23.86 -24.28
CA GLY A 130 21.76 -23.52 -25.63
C GLY A 130 20.72 -22.81 -26.52
N MET A 131 19.60 -22.32 -25.96
CA MET A 131 18.63 -21.49 -26.70
C MET A 131 18.71 -20.01 -26.33
N LEU A 132 19.55 -19.67 -25.35
CA LEU A 132 19.82 -18.29 -24.96
C LEU A 132 21.03 -17.80 -25.77
N LEU A 133 20.79 -17.06 -26.84
CA LEU A 133 21.87 -16.35 -27.51
C LEU A 133 22.36 -15.22 -26.59
N HIS A 134 23.58 -15.35 -26.08
CA HIS A 134 24.30 -14.27 -25.43
C HIS A 134 25.02 -13.48 -26.51
N GLN A 135 24.66 -12.21 -26.69
CA GLN A 135 25.34 -11.31 -27.59
C GLN A 135 25.98 -10.22 -26.75
N ASP A 136 27.30 -10.12 -26.83
CA ASP A 136 28.07 -9.08 -26.17
C ASP A 136 28.81 -8.24 -27.22
N GLY A 137 29.09 -6.98 -26.89
CA GLY A 137 29.66 -6.01 -27.80
C GLY A 137 30.73 -5.17 -27.12
N SER A 138 31.90 -5.06 -27.74
CA SER A 138 33.01 -4.23 -27.24
C SER A 138 33.50 -3.25 -28.30
N ARG A 139 33.60 -1.99 -27.88
CA ARG A 139 34.11 -0.83 -28.66
C ARG A 139 35.63 -0.69 -28.68
N HIS A 140 36.35 -1.73 -28.27
CA HIS A 140 37.80 -1.69 -28.20
C HIS A 140 38.43 -1.53 -29.59
N VAL A 141 39.63 -0.94 -29.66
CA VAL A 141 40.40 -0.82 -30.90
C VAL A 141 41.17 -2.14 -31.10
N TRP A 142 40.55 -3.10 -31.78
CA TRP A 142 41.08 -4.44 -31.93
C TRP A 142 42.25 -4.55 -32.92
N ILE A 143 42.32 -3.62 -33.88
CA ILE A 143 43.36 -3.59 -34.92
C ILE A 143 44.07 -2.24 -34.81
N GLU A 144 45.37 -2.29 -34.52
CA GLU A 144 46.21 -1.10 -34.44
C GLU A 144 46.21 -0.34 -35.77
N GLY A 145 46.08 0.99 -35.69
CA GLY A 145 46.03 1.87 -36.87
C GLY A 145 44.66 1.98 -37.55
N LEU A 146 43.65 1.25 -37.09
CA LEU A 146 42.26 1.39 -37.56
C LEU A 146 41.37 2.05 -36.49
N PRO A 147 40.25 2.70 -36.88
CA PRO A 147 39.29 3.23 -35.92
C PRO A 147 38.62 2.11 -35.11
N ALA A 148 38.08 2.46 -33.93
CA ALA A 148 37.34 1.54 -33.08
C ALA A 148 36.17 0.93 -33.84
N ASN A 149 36.15 -0.41 -33.91
CA ASN A 149 35.07 -1.18 -34.51
C ASN A 149 34.38 -2.02 -33.43
N ASP A 150 33.07 -2.14 -33.49
CA ASP A 150 32.29 -2.95 -32.55
C ASP A 150 32.56 -4.45 -32.80
N LEU A 151 33.28 -5.12 -31.89
CA LEU A 151 33.36 -6.58 -31.91
C LEU A 151 32.13 -7.16 -31.24
N ILE A 152 31.32 -7.86 -32.03
CA ILE A 152 30.10 -8.51 -31.57
C ILE A 152 30.36 -10.00 -31.39
N VAL A 153 30.43 -10.45 -30.13
CA VAL A 153 30.62 -11.86 -29.77
C VAL A 153 29.27 -12.49 -29.51
N ARG A 154 29.01 -13.63 -30.14
CA ARG A 154 27.81 -14.44 -29.91
C ARG A 154 28.21 -15.76 -29.27
N ALA A 155 27.70 -16.02 -28.08
CA ALA A 155 27.90 -17.26 -27.36
C ALA A 155 26.57 -17.92 -27.04
N CYS A 156 26.58 -19.25 -27.03
CA CYS A 156 25.44 -20.04 -26.63
C CYS A 156 25.84 -20.89 -25.41
N PRO A 157 25.34 -20.58 -24.20
CA PRO A 157 25.66 -21.30 -22.98
C PRO A 157 24.81 -22.55 -22.76
#